data_AF-A0A365HC43-F1
#
_entry.id   AF-A0A365HC43-F1
#
_cell.length_a   1.000
_cell.length_b   1.000
_cell.length_c   1.000
_cell.angle_alpha   90.00
_cell.angle_beta   90.00
_cell.angle_gamma   90.00
#
_symmetry.space_group_name_H-M   'P 1'
#
loop_
_entity.id
_entity.type
_entity.pdbx_description
1 polymer ?
#
loop_
_entity_poly.entity_id
_entity_poly.type
_entity_poly.pdbx_seq_one_letter_code
_entity_poly.pdbx_strand_id
1 'polypeptide(L)'
;MTTLTSARAAIDEIDAALATLLERRAALAEAVQRLKPVRGFAGRDPERERQIAEGMAAQAPALGAERLARIMNVVIEAGLELAEERIRARS
;
A
#
# COMPACT_ATOMS: atom_id res chain seq x y z
N MET A 1 -27.60 18.51 -3.60
CA MET A 1 -27.41 17.99 -2.22
C MET A 1 -27.04 16.53 -2.33
N THR A 2 -25.87 16.14 -1.84
CA THR A 2 -25.47 14.73 -1.72
C THR A 2 -26.23 14.10 -0.56
N THR A 3 -26.91 12.98 -0.77
CA THR A 3 -27.52 12.20 0.32
C THR A 3 -26.48 11.26 0.92
N LEU A 4 -26.67 10.83 2.17
CA LEU A 4 -25.80 9.84 2.81
C LEU A 4 -25.65 8.57 1.96
N THR A 5 -26.74 8.09 1.37
CA THR A 5 -26.73 6.91 0.49
C THR A 5 -25.85 7.14 -0.74
N SER A 6 -26.00 8.29 -1.42
CA SER A 6 -25.16 8.60 -2.59
C SER A 6 -23.68 8.78 -2.24
N ALA A 7 -23.37 9.36 -1.07
CA ALA A 7 -22.00 9.50 -0.60
C ALA A 7 -21.36 8.14 -0.30
N ARG A 8 -22.10 7.20 0.30
CA ARG A 8 -21.62 5.84 0.57
C ARG A 8 -21.37 5.05 -0.72
N ALA A 9 -22.28 5.11 -1.68
CA ALA A 9 -22.07 4.46 -2.97
C ALA A 9 -20.79 4.95 -3.67
N ALA A 10 -20.52 6.26 -3.62
CA ALA A 10 -19.28 6.81 -4.17
C ALA A 10 -18.03 6.32 -3.41
N ILE A 11 -18.11 6.12 -2.09
CA ILE A 11 -17.02 5.52 -1.30
C ILE A 11 -16.81 4.06 -1.72
N ASP A 12 -17.88 3.28 -1.86
CA ASP A 12 -17.79 1.87 -2.26
C ASP A 12 -17.12 1.70 -3.63
N GLU A 13 -17.40 2.59 -4.58
CA GLU A 13 -16.73 2.63 -5.89
C GLU A 13 -15.23 2.92 -5.77
N ILE A 14 -14.86 3.88 -4.91
CA ILE A 14 -13.45 4.19 -4.63
C ILE A 14 -12.76 3.00 -3.96
N ASP A 15 -13.41 2.35 -3.00
CA ASP A 15 -12.87 1.20 -2.28
C ASP A 15 -12.65 0.01 -3.21
N ALA A 16 -13.56 -0.23 -4.17
CA ALA A 16 -13.38 -1.24 -5.21
C ALA A 16 -12.15 -0.95 -6.09
N ALA A 17 -11.94 0.32 -6.46
CA ALA A 17 -10.75 0.74 -7.19
C ALA A 17 -9.47 0.58 -6.34
N LEU A 18 -9.51 0.97 -5.06
CA LEU A 18 -8.41 0.80 -4.12
C LEU A 18 -8.04 -0.67 -3.96
N ALA A 19 -9.00 -1.59 -3.83
CA ALA A 19 -8.74 -3.03 -3.73
C ALA A 19 -7.93 -3.55 -4.93
N THR A 20 -8.31 -3.15 -6.14
CA THR A 20 -7.60 -3.52 -7.37
C THR A 20 -6.16 -2.98 -7.39
N LEU A 21 -5.97 -1.72 -6.98
CA LEU A 21 -4.66 -1.09 -6.93
C LEU A 21 -3.76 -1.72 -5.85
N LEU A 22 -4.33 -2.07 -4.70
CA LEU A 22 -3.61 -2.71 -3.61
C LEU A 22 -3.15 -4.12 -3.98
N GLU A 23 -3.99 -4.94 -4.63
CA GLU A 23 -3.58 -6.26 -5.14
C GLU A 23 -2.40 -6.13 -6.11
N ARG A 24 -2.50 -5.20 -7.07
CA ARG A 24 -1.42 -4.94 -8.03
C ARG A 24 -0.14 -4.47 -7.33
N ARG A 25 -0.27 -3.60 -6.32
CA ARG A 25 0.87 -3.12 -5.53
C ARG A 25 1.53 -4.26 -4.76
N ALA A 26 0.76 -5.17 -4.17
CA ALA A 26 1.29 -6.33 -3.46
C ALA A 26 2.04 -7.28 -4.41
N ALA A 27 1.51 -7.54 -5.61
CA ALA A 27 2.21 -8.32 -6.63
C ALA A 27 3.55 -7.68 -7.06
N LEU A 28 3.60 -6.35 -7.16
CA LEU A 28 4.85 -5.63 -7.41
C LEU A 28 5.82 -5.70 -6.23
N ALA A 29 5.32 -5.59 -5.00
CA ALA A 29 6.13 -5.73 -3.79
C ALA A 29 6.79 -7.13 -3.75
N GLU A 30 6.04 -8.19 -4.07
CA GLU A 30 6.55 -9.55 -4.18
C GLU A 30 7.67 -9.67 -5.24
N ALA A 31 7.49 -9.04 -6.41
CA ALA A 31 8.52 -9.00 -7.44
C ALA A 31 9.79 -8.27 -6.95
N VAL A 32 9.65 -7.14 -6.27
CA VAL A 32 10.77 -6.41 -5.66
C VAL A 32 11.46 -7.24 -4.59
N GLN A 33 10.71 -7.94 -3.72
CA GLN A 33 11.27 -8.81 -2.69
C GLN A 33 12.12 -9.94 -3.27
N ARG A 34 11.79 -10.43 -4.48
CA ARG A 34 12.64 -11.41 -5.17
C ARG A 34 13.98 -10.86 -5.64
N LEU A 35 14.07 -9.55 -5.88
CA LEU A 35 15.28 -8.89 -6.36
C LEU A 35 16.17 -8.39 -5.21
N LYS A 36 15.60 -8.18 -4.02
CA LYS A 36 16.37 -7.67 -2.87
C LYS A 36 17.33 -8.73 -2.32
N PRO A 37 18.54 -8.31 -1.87
CA PRO A 37 19.46 -9.20 -1.17
C PRO A 37 18.94 -9.59 0.22
N VAL A 38 18.28 -8.65 0.92
CA VAL A 38 17.60 -8.89 2.20
C VAL A 38 16.09 -8.75 2.00
N ARG A 39 15.36 -9.81 2.34
CA ARG A 39 13.91 -9.93 2.09
C ARG A 39 13.07 -9.69 3.33
N GLY A 40 11.76 -9.61 3.13
CA GLY A 40 10.77 -9.49 4.19
C GLY A 40 10.94 -8.21 4.99
N PHE A 41 10.55 -8.27 6.25
CA PHE A 41 10.65 -7.15 7.19
C PHE A 41 12.09 -6.68 7.44
N ALA A 42 13.08 -7.56 7.31
CA ALA A 42 14.49 -7.20 7.47
C ALA A 42 15.00 -6.30 6.33
N GLY A 43 14.33 -6.31 5.17
CA GLY A 43 14.66 -5.48 4.01
C GLY A 43 13.90 -4.16 3.94
N ARG A 44 13.29 -3.71 5.04
CA ARG A 44 12.59 -2.42 5.12
C ARG A 44 13.56 -1.25 5.02
N ASP A 45 13.07 -0.19 4.41
CA ASP A 45 13.85 1.02 4.11
C ASP A 45 13.03 2.24 4.54
N PRO A 46 13.23 2.74 5.78
CA PRO A 46 12.46 3.86 6.31
C PRO A 46 12.58 5.14 5.49
N GLU A 47 13.73 5.34 4.84
CA GLU A 47 13.97 6.49 3.96
C GLU A 47 13.08 6.39 2.73
N ARG A 48 13.10 5.25 2.06
CA ARG A 48 12.25 5.01 0.89
C ARG A 48 10.76 5.08 1.24
N GLU A 49 10.37 4.56 2.39
CA GLU A 49 9.00 4.58 2.88
C GLU A 49 8.49 5.99 3.15
N ARG A 50 9.35 6.86 3.72
CA ARG A 50 9.02 8.28 3.92
C ARG A 50 8.84 9.00 2.59
N GLN A 51 9.73 8.77 1.62
CA GLN A 51 9.62 9.36 0.28
C GLN A 51 8.32 8.97 -0.43
N ILE A 52 7.82 7.75 -0.21
CA ILE A 52 6.51 7.32 -0.73
C ILE A 52 5.41 8.19 -0.14
N ALA A 53 5.40 8.39 1.17
CA ALA A 53 4.38 9.20 1.85
C ALA A 53 4.42 10.67 1.42
N GLU A 54 5.62 11.25 1.27
CA GLU A 54 5.83 12.62 0.77
C GLU A 54 5.32 12.77 -0.67
N GLY A 55 5.66 11.81 -1.55
CA GLY A 55 5.18 11.82 -2.94
C GLY A 55 3.66 11.70 -3.04
N MET A 56 3.04 10.89 -2.19
CA MET A 56 1.57 10.81 -2.10
C MET A 56 0.97 12.10 -1.53
N ALA A 57 1.62 12.76 -0.57
CA ALA A 57 1.14 14.00 0.02
C ALA A 57 1.10 15.15 -0.99
N ALA A 58 2.01 15.16 -1.97
CA ALA A 58 1.96 16.11 -3.08
C ALA A 58 0.67 15.97 -3.92
N GLN A 59 0.11 14.75 -4.01
CA GLN A 59 -1.14 14.47 -4.73
C GLN A 59 -2.39 14.57 -3.82
N ALA A 60 -2.23 14.27 -2.53
CA ALA A 60 -3.30 14.28 -1.53
C ALA A 60 -2.94 15.21 -0.35
N PRO A 61 -2.84 16.53 -0.58
CA PRO A 61 -2.34 17.48 0.42
C PRO A 61 -3.22 17.55 1.66
N ALA A 62 -4.54 17.31 1.53
CA ALA A 62 -5.47 17.29 2.65
C ALA A 62 -5.22 16.14 3.65
N LEU A 63 -4.62 15.04 3.19
CA LEU A 63 -4.21 13.94 4.09
C LEU A 63 -2.85 14.23 4.74
N GLY A 64 -1.94 14.84 3.99
CA GLY A 64 -0.58 15.15 4.44
C GLY A 64 0.29 13.91 4.61
N ALA A 65 1.61 14.13 4.65
CA ALA A 65 2.60 13.04 4.67
C ALA A 65 2.47 12.13 5.90
N GLU A 66 2.12 12.69 7.07
CA GLU A 66 2.06 11.92 8.32
C GLU A 66 0.93 10.87 8.32
N ARG A 67 -0.28 11.23 7.87
CA ARG A 67 -1.39 10.27 7.77
C ARG A 67 -1.12 9.25 6.67
N LEU A 68 -0.57 9.70 5.55
CA LEU A 68 -0.20 8.82 4.44
C LEU A 68 0.90 7.84 4.84
N ALA A 69 1.88 8.25 5.64
CA ALA A 69 2.91 7.36 6.17
C ALA A 69 2.30 6.23 7.00
N ARG A 70 1.32 6.53 7.87
CA ARG A 70 0.61 5.50 8.65
C ARG A 70 -0.16 4.52 7.76
N ILE A 71 -0.90 5.03 6.78
CA ILE A 71 -1.64 4.18 5.83
C ILE A 71 -0.67 3.30 5.05
N MET A 72 0.39 3.89 4.50
CA MET A 72 1.35 3.18 3.68
C MET A 72 2.19 2.19 4.47
N ASN A 73 2.41 2.41 5.77
CA ASN A 73 3.04 1.41 6.63
C ASN A 73 2.23 0.09 6.60
N VAL A 74 0.92 0.17 6.88
CA VAL A 74 0.03 -1.01 6.88
C VAL A 74 -0.01 -1.67 5.50
N VAL A 75 -0.09 -0.88 4.43
CA VAL A 75 -0.11 -1.40 3.05
C VAL A 75 1.23 -2.06 2.65
N ILE A 76 2.35 -1.60 3.20
CA ILE A 76 3.66 -2.22 3.00
C ILE A 76 3.76 -3.52 3.77
N GLU A 77 3.40 -3.52 5.05
CA GLU A 77 3.42 -4.71 5.92
C GLU A 77 2.58 -5.84 5.33
N ALA A 78 1.32 -5.56 4.95
CA ALA A 78 0.46 -6.55 4.30
C ALA A 78 1.06 -7.11 2.99
N GLY A 79 1.74 -6.25 2.21
CA GLY A 79 2.42 -6.68 0.99
C GLY A 79 3.65 -7.57 1.26
N LEU A 80 4.37 -7.33 2.38
CA LEU A 80 5.49 -8.16 2.80
C LEU A 80 5.01 -9.53 3.32
N GLU A 81 3.97 -9.54 4.16
CA GLU A 81 3.36 -10.76 4.69
C GLU A 81 2.90 -11.68 3.56
N LEU A 82 2.12 -11.15 2.61
CA LEU A 82 1.65 -11.91 1.45
C LEU A 82 2.80 -12.42 0.58
N ALA A 83 3.85 -11.61 0.39
CA ALA A 83 5.02 -12.03 -0.37
C ALA A 83 5.74 -13.21 0.32
N GLU A 84 5.88 -13.17 1.64
CA GLU A 84 6.47 -14.26 2.43
C GLU A 84 5.62 -15.53 2.35
N GLU A 85 4.30 -15.42 2.50
CA GLU A 85 3.37 -16.55 2.34
C GLU A 85 3.50 -17.22 0.98
N ARG A 86 3.50 -16.43 -0.10
CA ARG A 86 3.62 -16.95 -1.47
C ARG A 86 5.00 -17.55 -1.75
N ILE A 87 6.08 -16.99 -1.19
CA ILE A 87 7.43 -17.58 -1.30
C ILE A 87 7.49 -18.93 -0.57
N ARG A 88 6.93 -19.00 0.64
CA ARG A 88 6.85 -20.26 1.41
C ARG A 88 6.04 -21.33 0.68
N ALA A 89 4.90 -20.98 0.10
CA ALA A 89 4.05 -21.93 -0.63
C ALA A 89 4.66 -22.50 -1.92
N ARG A 90 5.78 -21.94 -2.40
CA ARG A 90 6.49 -22.36 -3.63
C ARG A 90 7.85 -23.00 -3.36
N SER A 91 8.27 -23.11 -2.09
CA SER A 91 9.48 -23.82 -1.66
C SER A 91 9.15 -25.26 -1.32
#